data_AF-A0A7K2YM45-F1
#
_entry.id   AF-A0A7K2YM45-F1
#
_cell.length_a   1.000
_cell.length_b   1.000
_cell.length_c   1.000
_cell.angle_alpha   90.00
_cell.angle_beta   90.00
_cell.angle_gamma   90.00
#
_symmetry.space_group_name_H-M   'P 1'
#
loop_
_entity.id
_entity.type
_entity.pdbx_description
1 polymer ?
#
loop_
_entity_poly.entity_id
_entity_poly.type
_entity_poly.pdbx_seq_one_letter_code
_entity_poly.pdbx_strand_id
1 'polypeptide(L)'
;GNLRQFGKSTGLTGSSNGWRHDQVDLTAYAGQNVKLRLGVDTDAATQEKGWIADDFSLTNGTATVWSDDVEQGDNGWTAEGGSTSSTRGAGWVRTDGTYSKEQYYLLEWRNMSGFDQGLKYTYTFGDTGKREKVAYNAPGLLVWLRDSEYPNNGVNFNLDKTPSWGAKGELLLVDSHPDPYRFPHMPSDPNANLESRVQSANAAFGFKDTAAFRACKPPAGDNCAAYAKQGPVRFFSDMLGYAPGAEPYKTGFAAKDAWGSTVVPARAPYSTKVTKPNGSPDYADYGKPFFSSVLGSGNPGWDKAYGVNAFPIAPLPGDKGAVVWIVPARK
;
A
#
# COMPACT_ATOMS: atom_id res chain seq x y z
N GLY A 1 18.79 -9.72 12.13
CA GLY A 1 19.47 -8.83 11.17
C GLY A 1 20.88 -9.33 10.89
N ASN A 2 21.49 -8.95 9.77
CA ASN A 2 22.80 -9.47 9.35
C ASN A 2 24.00 -8.64 9.87
N LEU A 3 23.95 -8.20 11.13
CA LEU A 3 25.01 -7.34 11.71
C LEU A 3 26.40 -7.98 11.70
N ARG A 4 26.47 -9.31 11.67
CA ARG A 4 27.73 -10.05 11.50
C ARG A 4 28.42 -9.75 10.16
N GLN A 5 27.66 -9.55 9.08
CA GLN A 5 28.22 -9.13 7.79
C GLN A 5 28.77 -7.70 7.83
N PHE A 6 28.27 -6.87 8.75
CA PHE A 6 28.74 -5.49 8.97
C PHE A 6 29.80 -5.37 10.07
N GLY A 7 30.35 -6.49 10.55
CA GLY A 7 31.39 -6.49 11.60
C GLY A 7 30.91 -6.05 12.99
N LYS A 8 29.59 -5.93 13.21
CA LYS A 8 28.99 -5.54 14.49
C LYS A 8 28.49 -6.78 15.24
N SER A 9 29.41 -7.57 15.79
CA SER A 9 29.09 -8.83 16.48
C SER A 9 28.36 -8.68 17.82
N THR A 10 28.32 -7.47 18.38
CA THR A 10 27.69 -7.15 19.69
C THR A 10 26.46 -6.25 19.57
N GLY A 11 26.01 -5.91 18.36
CA GLY A 11 24.82 -5.08 18.16
C GLY A 11 23.53 -5.87 18.40
N LEU A 12 22.51 -5.22 18.96
CA LEU A 12 21.21 -5.85 19.15
C LEU A 12 20.49 -5.93 17.79
N THR A 13 19.73 -7.01 17.57
CA THR A 13 18.91 -7.17 16.36
C THR A 13 17.61 -7.90 16.65
N GLY A 14 16.67 -7.80 15.71
CA GLY A 14 15.37 -8.47 15.80
C GLY A 14 14.38 -7.66 16.62
N SER A 15 13.25 -8.29 16.93
CA SER A 15 12.18 -7.69 17.75
C SER A 15 12.33 -8.11 19.22
N SER A 16 12.14 -7.16 20.14
CA SER A 16 12.12 -7.42 21.59
C SER A 16 10.77 -7.97 22.09
N ASN A 17 9.70 -7.86 21.29
CA ASN A 17 8.32 -8.19 21.66
C ASN A 17 7.81 -7.45 22.91
N GLY A 18 8.34 -6.25 23.16
CA GLY A 18 8.00 -5.42 24.31
C GLY A 18 9.22 -4.69 24.87
N TRP A 19 9.05 -4.05 26.02
CA TRP A 19 10.17 -3.49 26.76
C TRP A 19 11.05 -4.60 27.32
N ARG A 20 12.36 -4.41 27.25
CA ARG A 20 13.35 -5.28 27.87
C ARG A 20 14.50 -4.43 28.41
N HIS A 21 15.19 -4.93 29.43
CA HIS A 21 16.40 -4.28 29.92
C HIS A 21 17.62 -4.80 29.16
N ASP A 22 18.40 -3.87 28.63
CA ASP A 22 19.72 -4.13 28.05
C ASP A 22 20.78 -3.44 28.93
N GLN A 23 21.93 -4.09 29.14
CA GLN A 23 23.01 -3.61 30.00
C GLN A 23 24.34 -3.65 29.25
N VAL A 24 25.19 -2.63 29.49
CA VAL A 24 26.55 -2.55 28.96
C VAL A 24 27.50 -2.35 30.13
N ASP A 25 28.46 -3.26 30.29
CA ASP A 25 29.49 -3.14 31.33
C ASP A 25 30.51 -2.06 30.94
N LEU A 26 30.62 -1.04 31.78
CA LEU A 26 31.55 0.09 31.60
C LEU A 26 32.78 0.00 32.51
N THR A 27 32.99 -1.12 33.23
CA THR A 27 34.07 -1.30 34.20
C THR A 27 35.46 -1.02 33.59
N ALA A 28 35.67 -1.38 32.32
CA ALA A 28 36.92 -1.13 31.60
C ALA A 28 37.27 0.38 31.45
N TYR A 29 36.29 1.27 31.66
CA TYR A 29 36.43 2.72 31.56
C TYR A 29 36.44 3.41 32.92
N ALA A 30 36.56 2.67 34.03
CA ALA A 30 36.60 3.24 35.37
C ALA A 30 37.71 4.31 35.49
N GLY A 31 37.35 5.48 36.05
CA GLY A 31 38.25 6.63 36.18
C GLY A 31 38.44 7.45 34.90
N GLN A 32 37.78 7.10 33.79
CA GLN A 32 37.82 7.85 32.54
C GLN A 32 36.50 8.57 32.27
N ASN A 33 36.58 9.70 31.56
CA ASN A 33 35.41 10.36 31.01
C ASN A 33 35.08 9.75 29.65
N VAL A 34 33.95 9.04 29.55
CA VAL A 34 33.47 8.44 28.31
C VAL A 34 32.11 9.00 27.90
N LYS A 35 31.82 8.95 26.61
CA LYS A 35 30.48 9.22 26.07
C LYS A 35 29.89 7.93 25.51
N LEU A 36 28.60 7.73 25.72
CA LEU A 36 27.85 6.65 25.08
C LEU A 36 27.12 7.17 23.85
N ARG A 37 27.01 6.31 22.84
CA ARG A 37 26.28 6.58 21.60
C ARG A 37 25.34 5.42 21.32
N LEU A 38 24.06 5.74 21.13
CA LEU A 38 23.06 4.81 20.62
C LEU A 38 23.08 4.88 19.08
N GLY A 39 23.70 3.89 18.44
CA GLY A 39 23.78 3.78 16.98
C GLY A 39 22.68 2.87 16.43
N VAL A 40 21.96 3.33 15.41
CA VAL A 40 21.02 2.51 14.63
C VAL A 40 21.55 2.43 13.20
N ASP A 41 21.78 1.22 12.72
CA ASP A 41 22.16 0.95 11.32
C ASP A 41 21.01 0.26 10.60
N THR A 42 20.67 0.74 9.41
CA THR A 42 19.64 0.17 8.53
C THR A 42 20.27 -0.18 7.18
N ASP A 43 19.67 -1.13 6.48
CA ASP A 43 20.00 -1.44 5.09
C ASP A 43 18.92 -0.92 4.13
N ALA A 44 19.13 -1.12 2.83
CA ALA A 44 18.19 -0.69 1.81
C ALA A 44 17.03 -1.68 1.57
N ALA A 45 16.93 -2.78 2.34
CA ALA A 45 16.00 -3.86 2.05
C ALA A 45 14.68 -3.71 2.82
N THR A 46 14.74 -3.67 4.15
CA THR A 46 13.54 -3.69 4.99
C THR A 46 13.65 -2.69 6.14
N GLN A 47 12.58 -1.94 6.36
CA GLN A 47 12.44 -1.04 7.48
C GLN A 47 11.32 -1.52 8.41
N GLU A 48 11.69 -1.88 9.64
CA GLU A 48 10.75 -2.15 10.72
C GLU A 48 10.49 -0.87 11.54
N LYS A 49 9.75 -0.97 12.64
CA LYS A 49 9.38 0.18 13.51
C LYS A 49 10.58 1.01 14.02
N GLY A 50 11.79 0.45 13.97
CA GLY A 50 12.97 1.05 14.54
C GLY A 50 13.10 0.72 16.04
N TRP A 51 13.92 1.50 16.72
CA TRP A 51 14.22 1.31 18.14
C TRP A 51 13.59 2.42 18.97
N ILE A 52 13.15 2.04 20.16
CA ILE A 52 12.70 2.95 21.22
C ILE A 52 13.51 2.56 22.45
N ALA A 53 14.06 3.56 23.13
CA ALA A 53 14.88 3.39 24.32
C ALA A 53 14.44 4.41 25.37
N ASP A 54 14.42 3.98 26.62
CA ASP A 54 13.81 4.69 27.76
C ASP A 54 14.45 4.18 29.06
N ASP A 55 14.16 4.86 30.19
CA ASP A 55 14.59 4.51 31.54
C ASP A 55 16.12 4.28 31.65
N PHE A 56 16.90 5.23 31.15
CA PHE A 56 18.36 5.14 31.22
C PHE A 56 18.83 5.25 32.67
N SER A 57 19.79 4.41 33.04
CA SER A 57 20.45 4.48 34.35
C SER A 57 21.92 4.10 34.28
N LEU A 58 22.73 4.78 35.08
CA LEU A 58 24.12 4.42 35.33
C LEU A 58 24.24 3.98 36.79
N THR A 59 24.78 2.78 37.01
CA THR A 59 25.02 2.25 38.35
C THR A 59 26.51 2.10 38.64
N ASN A 60 26.87 2.30 39.90
CA ASN A 60 28.15 1.90 40.45
C ASN A 60 27.88 0.84 41.53
N GLY A 61 28.11 -0.43 41.18
CA GLY A 61 27.63 -1.55 41.99
C GLY A 61 26.11 -1.56 42.05
N THR A 62 25.54 -1.48 43.26
CA THR A 62 24.09 -1.48 43.48
C THR A 62 23.47 -0.08 43.51
N ALA A 63 24.27 0.99 43.45
CA ALA A 63 23.81 2.36 43.56
C ALA A 63 23.62 2.99 42.18
N THR A 64 22.44 3.54 41.90
CA THR A 64 22.21 4.41 40.73
C THR A 64 22.84 5.77 40.99
N VAL A 65 23.75 6.19 40.11
CA VAL A 65 24.48 7.47 40.20
C VAL A 65 23.98 8.50 39.18
N TRP A 66 23.23 8.07 38.18
CA TRP A 66 22.55 8.91 37.20
C TRP A 66 21.36 8.16 36.60
N SER A 67 20.31 8.88 36.24
CA SER A 67 19.14 8.34 35.54
C SER A 67 18.49 9.39 34.65
N ASP A 68 17.81 8.93 33.61
CA ASP A 68 17.06 9.76 32.66
C ASP A 68 15.90 8.95 32.07
N ASP A 69 14.67 9.37 32.38
CA ASP A 69 13.41 8.82 31.88
C ASP A 69 12.93 9.51 30.60
N VAL A 70 13.79 10.31 29.96
CA VAL A 70 13.54 11.07 28.71
C VAL A 70 12.40 12.10 28.74
N GLU A 71 11.77 12.33 29.90
CA GLU A 71 10.67 13.27 30.05
C GLU A 71 11.14 14.73 30.21
N GLN A 72 12.39 14.94 30.64
CA GLN A 72 12.91 16.25 31.04
C GLN A 72 13.84 16.91 30.01
N GLY A 73 13.47 16.90 28.73
CA GLY A 73 14.30 17.49 27.69
C GLY A 73 15.32 16.51 27.14
N ASP A 74 16.41 17.03 26.58
CA ASP A 74 17.44 16.18 25.95
C ASP A 74 18.51 15.71 26.96
N ASN A 75 18.57 16.25 28.18
CA ASN A 75 19.40 15.74 29.30
C ASN A 75 20.86 15.37 28.96
N GLY A 76 21.49 16.11 28.03
CA GLY A 76 22.88 15.87 27.59
C GLY A 76 23.02 14.93 26.39
N TRP A 77 21.93 14.31 25.94
CA TRP A 77 21.86 13.66 24.64
C TRP A 77 21.97 14.68 23.51
N THR A 78 22.63 14.28 22.43
CA THR A 78 22.71 15.05 21.21
C THR A 78 22.29 14.16 20.07
N ALA A 79 21.18 14.49 19.43
CA ALA A 79 20.73 13.76 18.25
C ALA A 79 21.67 14.08 17.07
N GLU A 80 22.34 13.04 16.58
CA GLU A 80 23.10 13.13 15.33
C GLU A 80 22.19 12.69 14.17
N GLY A 81 22.04 13.57 13.17
CA GLY A 81 21.35 13.24 11.93
C GLY A 81 22.06 12.13 11.15
N GLY A 82 21.41 11.66 10.08
CA GLY A 82 21.92 10.54 9.28
C GLY A 82 23.38 10.70 8.83
N SER A 83 24.15 9.61 8.91
CA SER A 83 25.60 9.59 8.75
C SER A 83 26.09 9.54 7.29
N THR A 84 25.19 9.43 6.30
CA THR A 84 25.57 9.30 4.88
C THR A 84 24.62 10.07 3.97
N SER A 85 25.04 10.36 2.72
CA SER A 85 24.19 10.99 1.70
C SER A 85 22.88 10.23 1.40
N SER A 86 22.81 8.95 1.79
CA SER A 86 21.68 8.04 1.63
C SER A 86 20.78 7.93 2.87
N THR A 87 21.24 8.27 4.06
CA THR A 87 20.42 8.27 5.29
C THR A 87 20.10 9.71 5.68
N ARG A 88 18.83 10.10 5.52
CA ARG A 88 18.32 11.44 5.88
C ARG A 88 17.44 11.31 7.11
N GLY A 89 17.48 12.28 8.02
CA GLY A 89 16.64 12.31 9.21
C GLY A 89 17.26 13.10 10.35
N ALA A 90 16.44 13.43 11.35
CA ALA A 90 16.84 14.20 12.53
C ALA A 90 17.68 13.39 13.55
N GLY A 91 17.88 12.09 13.32
CA GLY A 91 18.49 11.19 14.29
C GLY A 91 17.45 10.66 15.28
N TRP A 92 17.87 10.44 16.52
CA TRP A 92 16.96 10.11 17.62
C TRP A 92 16.00 11.27 17.90
N VAL A 93 14.74 10.95 18.13
CA VAL A 93 13.69 11.91 18.48
C VAL A 93 12.94 11.41 19.70
N ARG A 94 12.46 12.34 20.54
CA ARG A 94 11.49 12.02 21.59
C ARG A 94 10.11 11.87 20.95
N THR A 95 9.36 10.88 21.41
CA THR A 95 8.07 10.48 20.84
C THR A 95 7.11 10.09 21.95
N ASP A 96 5.84 10.44 21.79
CA ASP A 96 4.75 9.97 22.64
C ASP A 96 4.16 8.62 22.15
N GLY A 97 4.81 8.01 21.15
CA GLY A 97 4.35 6.80 20.48
C GLY A 97 3.42 7.07 19.29
N THR A 98 3.09 8.34 19.02
CA THR A 98 2.23 8.74 17.89
C THR A 98 3.07 9.37 16.78
N TYR A 99 2.79 8.96 15.53
CA TYR A 99 3.49 9.47 14.36
C TYR A 99 2.50 10.04 13.36
N SER A 100 2.77 11.26 12.89
CA SER A 100 2.09 11.79 11.71
C SER A 100 2.78 11.26 10.46
N LYS A 101 2.01 10.62 9.58
CA LYS A 101 2.49 10.14 8.28
C LYS A 101 1.80 10.89 7.16
N GLU A 102 2.58 11.20 6.14
CA GLU A 102 2.09 11.86 4.95
C GLU A 102 1.37 10.85 4.04
N GLN A 103 0.15 11.20 3.63
CA GLN A 103 -0.63 10.47 2.64
C GLN A 103 -1.17 11.46 1.61
N TYR A 104 -1.04 11.14 0.33
CA TYR A 104 -1.56 11.98 -0.75
C TYR A 104 -1.83 11.18 -2.02
N TYR A 105 -2.62 11.79 -2.90
CA TYR A 105 -2.84 11.28 -4.24
C TYR A 105 -1.90 11.97 -5.24
N LEU A 106 -1.30 11.20 -6.13
CA LEU A 106 -0.62 11.72 -7.32
C LEU A 106 -1.51 11.50 -8.54
N LEU A 107 -1.62 12.54 -9.35
CA LEU A 107 -2.44 12.55 -10.56
C LEU A 107 -1.52 12.65 -11.77
N GLU A 108 -1.59 11.65 -12.65
CA GLU A 108 -0.73 11.56 -13.84
C GLU A 108 -1.58 11.32 -15.08
N TRP A 109 -1.41 12.12 -16.14
CA TRP A 109 -2.05 11.85 -17.42
C TRP A 109 -1.13 11.00 -18.30
N ARG A 110 -1.53 9.76 -18.57
CA ARG A 110 -0.83 8.86 -19.50
C ARG A 110 -1.44 8.96 -20.88
N ASN A 111 -0.63 8.76 -21.91
CA ASN A 111 -1.09 8.64 -23.28
C ASN A 111 -0.15 7.74 -24.09
N MET A 112 -0.47 7.51 -25.35
CA MET A 112 0.30 6.61 -26.22
C MET A 112 1.44 7.35 -26.95
N SER A 113 2.26 8.11 -26.23
CA SER A 113 3.36 8.91 -26.80
C SER A 113 4.71 8.62 -26.13
N GLY A 114 5.81 8.84 -26.87
CA GLY A 114 7.16 8.60 -26.37
C GLY A 114 7.36 7.18 -25.82
N PHE A 115 7.89 7.08 -24.60
CA PHE A 115 8.08 5.81 -23.89
C PHE A 115 6.77 5.03 -23.69
N ASP A 116 5.66 5.74 -23.48
CA ASP A 116 4.35 5.14 -23.20
C ASP A 116 3.67 4.51 -24.43
N GLN A 117 4.27 4.57 -25.62
CA GLN A 117 3.82 3.73 -26.74
C GLN A 117 3.83 2.24 -26.38
N GLY A 118 4.66 1.83 -25.41
CA GLY A 118 4.70 0.47 -24.85
C GLY A 118 3.37 0.01 -24.24
N LEU A 119 2.51 0.93 -23.77
CA LEU A 119 1.22 0.62 -23.15
C LEU A 119 0.25 -0.11 -24.12
N LYS A 120 0.51 -0.09 -25.43
CA LYS A 120 -0.25 -0.87 -26.43
C LYS A 120 0.08 -2.36 -26.42
N TYR A 121 1.19 -2.75 -25.82
CA TYR A 121 1.84 -4.05 -26.02
C TYR A 121 1.96 -4.88 -24.75
N THR A 122 1.23 -4.56 -23.68
CA THR A 122 1.03 -5.52 -22.60
C THR A 122 0.39 -6.78 -23.16
N TYR A 123 0.56 -7.91 -22.47
CA TYR A 123 0.15 -9.20 -22.98
C TYR A 123 -0.38 -10.12 -21.89
N THR A 124 -1.19 -11.09 -22.31
CA THR A 124 -1.67 -12.23 -21.52
C THR A 124 -1.39 -13.53 -22.27
N PHE A 125 -1.74 -14.67 -21.68
CA PHE A 125 -1.70 -15.95 -22.36
C PHE A 125 -2.73 -16.03 -23.49
N GLY A 126 -2.29 -16.49 -24.67
CA GLY A 126 -3.17 -16.85 -25.79
C GLY A 126 -3.28 -18.37 -25.95
N ASP A 127 -3.64 -18.82 -27.16
CA ASP A 127 -3.60 -20.24 -27.52
C ASP A 127 -2.20 -20.85 -27.27
N THR A 128 -2.09 -22.18 -27.26
CA THR A 128 -0.87 -22.93 -26.92
C THR A 128 0.40 -22.32 -27.53
N GLY A 129 1.28 -21.81 -26.65
CA GLY A 129 2.56 -21.19 -27.02
C GLY A 129 2.49 -19.72 -27.48
N LYS A 130 1.32 -19.09 -27.53
CA LYS A 130 1.09 -17.73 -28.02
C LYS A 130 0.78 -16.73 -26.90
N ARG A 131 0.90 -15.45 -27.24
CA ARG A 131 0.53 -14.31 -26.40
C ARG A 131 -0.56 -13.49 -27.08
N GLU A 132 -1.53 -13.07 -26.29
CA GLU A 132 -2.54 -12.09 -26.72
C GLU A 132 -2.14 -10.71 -26.24
N LYS A 133 -2.40 -9.68 -27.05
CA LYS A 133 -2.13 -8.30 -26.68
C LYS A 133 -3.29 -7.72 -25.89
N VAL A 134 -2.96 -6.96 -24.86
CA VAL A 134 -3.89 -6.18 -24.05
C VAL A 134 -3.36 -4.75 -24.01
N ALA A 135 -4.06 -3.83 -24.65
CA ALA A 135 -3.71 -2.42 -24.58
C ALA A 135 -4.20 -1.84 -23.25
N TYR A 136 -3.33 -1.13 -22.53
CA TYR A 136 -3.75 -0.38 -21.35
C TYR A 136 -4.63 0.79 -21.78
N ASN A 137 -5.56 1.19 -20.92
CA ASN A 137 -6.57 2.23 -21.20
C ASN A 137 -5.99 3.65 -21.12
N ALA A 138 -4.97 3.91 -21.93
CA ALA A 138 -4.44 5.24 -22.18
C ALA A 138 -4.93 5.74 -23.57
N PRO A 139 -5.22 7.04 -23.73
CA PRO A 139 -4.98 8.12 -22.79
C PRO A 139 -5.96 8.18 -21.62
N GLY A 140 -5.46 8.51 -20.43
CA GLY A 140 -6.25 8.57 -19.21
C GLY A 140 -5.48 9.10 -18.00
N LEU A 141 -6.22 9.52 -16.98
CA LEU A 141 -5.75 9.94 -15.68
C LEU A 141 -5.50 8.71 -14.80
N LEU A 142 -4.25 8.45 -14.45
CA LEU A 142 -3.91 7.58 -13.35
C LEU A 142 -4.00 8.33 -12.03
N VAL A 143 -4.55 7.66 -11.03
CA VAL A 143 -4.57 8.12 -9.65
C VAL A 143 -3.72 7.15 -8.85
N TRP A 144 -2.62 7.64 -8.29
CA TRP A 144 -1.77 6.88 -7.37
C TRP A 144 -2.08 7.32 -5.94
N LEU A 145 -2.15 6.38 -5.02
CA LEU A 145 -2.13 6.64 -3.59
C LEU A 145 -0.70 6.45 -3.09
N ARG A 146 -0.10 7.51 -2.55
CA ARG A 146 1.14 7.46 -1.78
C ARG A 146 0.79 7.45 -0.30
N ASP A 147 1.31 6.47 0.41
CA ASP A 147 1.09 6.31 1.85
C ASP A 147 2.40 6.04 2.60
N SER A 148 2.92 7.06 3.29
CA SER A 148 4.18 6.98 4.02
C SER A 148 4.10 6.20 5.35
N GLU A 149 2.93 5.66 5.70
CA GLU A 149 2.82 4.67 6.78
C GLU A 149 3.49 3.35 6.39
N TYR A 150 3.46 3.00 5.09
CA TYR A 150 3.99 1.74 4.60
C TYR A 150 5.37 1.93 3.98
N PRO A 151 6.38 1.12 4.37
CA PRO A 151 7.74 1.27 3.87
C PRO A 151 7.98 0.61 2.49
N ASN A 152 7.01 -0.16 1.97
CA ASN A 152 7.10 -0.84 0.68
C ASN A 152 5.70 -1.24 0.15
N ASN A 153 5.67 -1.90 -1.01
CA ASN A 153 4.46 -2.42 -1.66
C ASN A 153 4.17 -3.91 -1.37
N GLY A 154 4.64 -4.44 -0.24
CA GLY A 154 4.29 -5.77 0.28
C GLY A 154 2.86 -5.81 0.83
N VAL A 155 1.87 -5.69 -0.05
CA VAL A 155 0.46 -5.48 0.34
C VAL A 155 -0.14 -6.63 1.17
N ASN A 156 0.40 -7.84 1.03
CA ASN A 156 -0.08 -9.04 1.72
C ASN A 156 0.07 -8.95 3.25
N PHE A 157 0.98 -8.11 3.75
CA PHE A 157 1.19 -7.91 5.19
C PHE A 157 0.25 -6.85 5.81
N ASN A 158 -0.49 -6.11 4.97
CA ASN A 158 -1.27 -4.94 5.39
C ASN A 158 -2.78 -5.07 5.11
N LEU A 159 -3.24 -6.24 4.65
CA LEU A 159 -4.64 -6.47 4.27
C LEU A 159 -5.61 -6.15 5.42
N ASP A 160 -5.26 -6.57 6.63
CA ASP A 160 -6.08 -6.43 7.83
C ASP A 160 -5.95 -5.10 8.59
N LYS A 161 -5.17 -4.15 8.04
CA LYS A 161 -5.06 -2.82 8.65
C LYS A 161 -6.32 -2.00 8.34
N THR A 162 -6.69 -1.11 9.26
CA THR A 162 -7.70 -0.07 9.03
C THR A 162 -7.31 0.79 7.83
N PRO A 163 -8.26 1.43 7.11
CA PRO A 163 -9.68 1.60 7.45
C PRO A 163 -10.63 0.52 6.91
N SER A 164 -10.19 -0.37 6.02
CA SER A 164 -10.98 -1.48 5.49
C SER A 164 -10.05 -2.63 5.11
N TRP A 165 -10.57 -3.85 4.99
CA TRP A 165 -9.79 -4.97 4.47
C TRP A 165 -9.41 -4.75 2.99
N GLY A 166 -8.16 -5.04 2.63
CA GLY A 166 -7.65 -4.98 1.25
C GLY A 166 -6.25 -4.36 1.13
N ALA A 167 -5.72 -4.31 -0.10
CA ALA A 167 -4.35 -3.89 -0.39
C ALA A 167 -4.01 -2.47 0.11
N LYS A 168 -2.89 -2.37 0.83
CA LYS A 168 -2.27 -1.13 1.31
C LYS A 168 -0.76 -1.23 1.23
N GLY A 169 -0.11 -0.16 0.82
CA GLY A 169 1.32 -0.13 0.53
C GLY A 169 1.80 1.28 0.27
N GLU A 170 3.10 1.42 0.10
CA GLU A 170 3.78 2.71 0.00
C GLU A 170 3.31 3.55 -1.20
N LEU A 171 3.12 2.93 -2.37
CA LEU A 171 2.68 3.60 -3.59
C LEU A 171 1.89 2.61 -4.46
N LEU A 172 0.56 2.77 -4.49
CA LEU A 172 -0.35 1.88 -5.22
C LEU A 172 -1.22 2.66 -6.20
N LEU A 173 -1.63 1.99 -7.29
CA LEU A 173 -2.60 2.54 -8.23
C LEU A 173 -4.03 2.35 -7.70
N VAL A 174 -4.84 3.39 -7.87
CA VAL A 174 -6.30 3.32 -7.73
C VAL A 174 -6.87 2.89 -9.07
N ASP A 175 -7.44 1.68 -9.11
CA ASP A 175 -8.05 1.14 -10.31
C ASP A 175 -9.48 1.67 -10.48
N SER A 176 -9.75 2.33 -11.61
CA SER A 176 -11.10 2.81 -11.93
C SER A 176 -12.13 1.68 -12.12
N HIS A 177 -11.68 0.46 -12.43
CA HIS A 177 -12.49 -0.74 -12.63
C HIS A 177 -12.01 -1.86 -11.68
N PRO A 178 -12.21 -1.72 -10.37
CA PRO A 178 -11.56 -2.59 -9.37
C PRO A 178 -12.12 -4.02 -9.31
N ASP A 179 -13.14 -4.35 -10.11
CA ASP A 179 -13.60 -5.73 -10.23
C ASP A 179 -12.67 -6.51 -11.18
N PRO A 180 -12.06 -7.62 -10.72
CA PRO A 180 -11.03 -8.30 -11.49
C PRO A 180 -11.60 -8.96 -12.76
N TYR A 181 -10.83 -8.89 -13.85
CA TYR A 181 -11.03 -9.73 -15.01
C TYR A 181 -10.88 -11.20 -14.63
N ARG A 182 -11.87 -12.00 -15.02
CA ARG A 182 -11.96 -13.42 -14.66
C ARG A 182 -12.32 -14.29 -15.85
N PHE A 183 -11.84 -15.52 -15.84
CA PHE A 183 -12.29 -16.53 -16.77
C PHE A 183 -13.74 -16.94 -16.47
N PRO A 184 -14.67 -16.79 -17.43
CA PRO A 184 -16.11 -16.98 -17.20
C PRO A 184 -16.50 -18.43 -16.89
N HIS A 185 -15.67 -19.41 -17.26
CA HIS A 185 -15.91 -20.83 -17.01
C HIS A 185 -15.66 -21.24 -15.54
N MET A 186 -15.19 -20.33 -14.68
CA MET A 186 -15.00 -20.55 -13.24
C MET A 186 -15.58 -19.37 -12.44
N PRO A 187 -16.91 -19.17 -12.45
CA PRO A 187 -17.52 -18.08 -11.71
C PRO A 187 -17.34 -18.28 -10.20
N SER A 188 -16.96 -17.22 -9.48
CA SER A 188 -16.74 -17.24 -8.02
C SER A 188 -15.58 -18.15 -7.56
N ASP A 189 -14.50 -18.22 -8.36
CA ASP A 189 -13.22 -18.79 -7.94
C ASP A 189 -12.12 -17.73 -8.08
N PRO A 190 -11.41 -17.34 -7.00
CA PRO A 190 -10.28 -16.42 -7.10
C PRO A 190 -9.17 -16.89 -8.06
N ASN A 191 -9.06 -18.21 -8.29
CA ASN A 191 -8.13 -18.78 -9.28
C ASN A 191 -8.56 -18.53 -10.74
N ALA A 192 -9.75 -17.97 -10.96
CA ALA A 192 -10.24 -17.53 -12.26
C ALA A 192 -9.68 -16.16 -12.67
N ASN A 193 -9.07 -15.40 -11.75
CA ASN A 193 -8.51 -14.09 -12.07
C ASN A 193 -7.40 -14.20 -13.12
N LEU A 194 -7.38 -13.23 -14.03
CA LEU A 194 -6.27 -13.02 -14.96
C LEU A 194 -5.05 -12.45 -14.23
N GLU A 195 -3.88 -12.49 -14.87
CA GLU A 195 -2.62 -12.04 -14.28
C GLU A 195 -2.68 -10.56 -13.90
N SER A 196 -1.95 -10.14 -12.85
CA SER A 196 -2.00 -8.76 -12.33
C SER A 196 -1.68 -7.66 -13.36
N ARG A 197 -0.87 -8.00 -14.38
CA ARG A 197 -0.60 -7.09 -15.53
C ARG A 197 -1.85 -6.80 -16.36
N VAL A 198 -2.78 -7.74 -16.45
CA VAL A 198 -4.05 -7.56 -17.17
C VAL A 198 -5.04 -6.81 -16.28
N GLN A 199 -5.05 -7.13 -14.97
CA GLN A 199 -5.91 -6.44 -14.01
C GLN A 199 -5.66 -4.92 -14.02
N SER A 200 -4.40 -4.48 -14.09
CA SER A 200 -4.08 -3.04 -14.13
C SER A 200 -4.29 -2.37 -15.50
N ALA A 201 -4.73 -3.08 -16.54
CA ALA A 201 -4.86 -2.53 -17.90
C ALA A 201 -6.02 -1.54 -18.06
N ASN A 202 -6.96 -1.50 -17.12
CA ASN A 202 -8.13 -0.62 -17.10
C ASN A 202 -8.12 0.38 -15.93
N ALA A 203 -6.96 0.60 -15.30
CA ALA A 203 -6.85 1.42 -14.10
C ALA A 203 -7.17 2.91 -14.34
N ALA A 204 -6.92 3.46 -15.53
CA ALA A 204 -7.03 4.89 -15.76
C ALA A 204 -8.48 5.39 -15.84
N PHE A 205 -8.73 6.57 -15.28
CA PHE A 205 -9.97 7.33 -15.42
C PHE A 205 -9.90 8.18 -16.71
N GLY A 206 -11.00 8.40 -17.44
CA GLY A 206 -10.96 9.38 -18.53
C GLY A 206 -11.94 9.21 -19.66
N PHE A 207 -11.46 9.55 -20.87
CA PHE A 207 -12.06 9.67 -22.22
C PHE A 207 -12.93 8.52 -22.76
N LYS A 208 -12.35 7.33 -22.71
CA LYS A 208 -12.55 6.35 -23.76
C LYS A 208 -12.83 5.00 -23.14
N ASP A 209 -13.60 4.19 -23.86
CA ASP A 209 -13.77 2.79 -23.50
C ASP A 209 -12.40 2.10 -23.44
N THR A 210 -12.29 1.08 -22.59
CA THR A 210 -11.11 0.22 -22.58
C THR A 210 -11.01 -0.57 -23.89
N ALA A 211 -9.84 -1.13 -24.18
CA ALA A 211 -9.70 -2.03 -25.33
C ALA A 211 -10.34 -3.39 -25.01
N ALA A 212 -11.11 -3.93 -25.96
CA ALA A 212 -11.48 -5.34 -25.91
C ALA A 212 -10.24 -6.21 -26.15
N PHE A 213 -10.19 -7.39 -25.53
CA PHE A 213 -9.07 -8.31 -25.68
C PHE A 213 -9.51 -9.78 -25.53
N ARG A 214 -8.61 -10.70 -25.84
CA ARG A 214 -8.80 -12.14 -25.61
C ARG A 214 -7.74 -12.63 -24.64
N ALA A 215 -8.10 -13.57 -23.77
CA ALA A 215 -7.16 -14.26 -22.90
C ALA A 215 -7.48 -15.75 -22.83
N CYS A 216 -6.48 -16.57 -22.55
CA CYS A 216 -6.62 -18.02 -22.41
C CYS A 216 -5.92 -18.50 -21.12
N LYS A 217 -6.46 -19.51 -20.46
CA LYS A 217 -5.85 -20.07 -19.23
C LYS A 217 -4.90 -21.25 -19.56
N PRO A 218 -3.64 -21.24 -19.08
CA PRO A 218 -2.73 -22.38 -19.24
C PRO A 218 -3.15 -23.64 -18.44
N PRO A 219 -2.81 -24.87 -18.89
CA PRO A 219 -2.24 -25.19 -20.20
C PRO A 219 -3.27 -24.93 -21.31
N ALA A 220 -2.88 -24.11 -22.30
CA ALA A 220 -3.82 -23.51 -23.24
C ALA A 220 -4.45 -24.56 -24.19
N GLY A 221 -5.75 -24.40 -24.42
CA GLY A 221 -6.71 -25.19 -25.22
C GLY A 221 -8.00 -24.35 -25.39
N ASP A 222 -9.20 -24.95 -25.41
CA ASP A 222 -10.51 -24.24 -25.57
C ASP A 222 -10.88 -23.27 -24.41
N ASN A 223 -10.01 -23.10 -23.41
CA ASN A 223 -10.23 -22.27 -22.22
C ASN A 223 -9.90 -20.78 -22.47
N CYS A 224 -10.34 -20.25 -23.60
CA CYS A 224 -10.19 -18.84 -23.96
C CYS A 224 -11.48 -18.08 -23.74
N ALA A 225 -11.36 -16.79 -23.42
CA ALA A 225 -12.49 -15.88 -23.29
C ALA A 225 -12.20 -14.56 -23.97
N ALA A 226 -13.23 -13.99 -24.59
CA ALA A 226 -13.22 -12.62 -25.09
C ALA A 226 -13.76 -11.69 -24.02
N TYR A 227 -13.07 -10.58 -23.82
CA TYR A 227 -13.42 -9.52 -22.88
C TYR A 227 -13.86 -8.31 -23.67
N ALA A 228 -15.12 -7.92 -23.49
CA ALA A 228 -15.66 -6.73 -24.10
C ALA A 228 -14.99 -5.47 -23.51
N LYS A 229 -15.02 -4.38 -24.29
CA LYS A 229 -14.66 -3.06 -23.80
C LYS A 229 -15.53 -2.68 -22.60
N GLN A 230 -14.93 -2.04 -21.60
CA GLN A 230 -15.64 -1.42 -20.47
C GLN A 230 -15.81 0.07 -20.75
N GLY A 231 -16.95 0.63 -20.34
CA GLY A 231 -17.20 2.06 -20.48
C GLY A 231 -16.27 2.88 -19.58
N PRO A 232 -15.96 4.13 -19.94
CA PRO A 232 -15.04 4.97 -19.17
C PRO A 232 -15.60 5.34 -17.80
N VAL A 233 -14.73 5.33 -16.79
CA VAL A 233 -15.00 5.97 -15.49
C VAL A 233 -14.45 7.39 -15.53
N ARG A 234 -15.34 8.37 -15.32
CA ARG A 234 -15.09 9.79 -15.60
C ARG A 234 -14.56 10.60 -14.43
N PHE A 235 -14.39 10.00 -13.26
CA PHE A 235 -13.91 10.71 -12.08
C PHE A 235 -13.38 9.76 -11.02
N PHE A 236 -12.46 10.28 -10.23
CA PHE A 236 -12.03 9.69 -8.97
C PHE A 236 -12.71 10.42 -7.81
N SER A 237 -13.11 9.68 -6.78
CA SER A 237 -13.64 10.19 -5.52
C SER A 237 -13.25 9.25 -4.38
N ASP A 238 -12.58 9.76 -3.35
CA ASP A 238 -12.24 8.97 -2.16
C ASP A 238 -13.47 8.59 -1.30
N MET A 239 -14.68 9.01 -1.71
CA MET A 239 -15.94 8.53 -1.14
C MET A 239 -16.32 7.14 -1.65
N LEU A 240 -15.66 6.67 -2.72
CA LEU A 240 -15.88 5.36 -3.34
C LEU A 240 -14.77 4.37 -2.95
N GLY A 241 -15.14 3.09 -2.95
CA GLY A 241 -14.25 1.98 -2.67
C GLY A 241 -13.60 1.40 -3.92
N TYR A 242 -12.26 1.37 -3.92
CA TYR A 242 -11.47 0.86 -5.05
C TYR A 242 -10.80 -0.48 -4.78
N ALA A 243 -10.93 -1.05 -3.59
CA ALA A 243 -10.52 -2.44 -3.35
C ALA A 243 -11.53 -3.41 -4.02
N PRO A 244 -11.07 -4.54 -4.59
CA PRO A 244 -11.93 -5.57 -5.18
C PRO A 244 -12.90 -6.21 -4.17
N GLY A 245 -12.48 -6.33 -2.91
CA GLY A 245 -13.31 -6.84 -1.82
C GLY A 245 -13.47 -8.36 -1.83
N ALA A 246 -14.68 -8.81 -1.50
CA ALA A 246 -15.02 -10.20 -1.25
C ALA A 246 -16.25 -10.66 -2.04
N GLU A 247 -16.42 -11.97 -2.12
CA GLU A 247 -17.60 -12.63 -2.69
C GLU A 247 -17.95 -13.91 -1.93
N PRO A 248 -19.20 -14.37 -2.00
CA PRO A 248 -19.58 -15.69 -1.48
C PRO A 248 -18.72 -16.80 -2.08
N TYR A 249 -18.28 -17.72 -1.23
CA TYR A 249 -17.48 -18.88 -1.63
C TYR A 249 -18.03 -20.16 -0.99
N LYS A 250 -17.50 -21.33 -1.39
CA LYS A 250 -17.95 -22.68 -0.97
C LYS A 250 -18.40 -22.74 0.50
N THR A 251 -17.61 -22.12 1.37
CA THR A 251 -17.94 -21.88 2.78
C THR A 251 -17.57 -20.43 3.12
N GLY A 252 -18.56 -19.60 3.44
CA GLY A 252 -18.33 -18.20 3.82
C GLY A 252 -17.97 -17.32 2.63
N PHE A 253 -16.84 -16.62 2.74
CA PHE A 253 -16.42 -15.58 1.80
C PHE A 253 -14.96 -15.76 1.39
N ALA A 254 -14.65 -15.42 0.14
CA ALA A 254 -13.29 -15.34 -0.36
C ALA A 254 -12.99 -13.91 -0.84
N ALA A 255 -11.72 -13.53 -0.78
CA ALA A 255 -11.26 -12.31 -1.42
C ALA A 255 -11.37 -12.42 -2.94
N LYS A 256 -11.93 -11.41 -3.61
CA LYS A 256 -12.07 -11.42 -5.06
C LYS A 256 -10.72 -11.29 -5.76
N ASP A 257 -9.94 -10.32 -5.32
CA ASP A 257 -8.53 -10.11 -5.63
C ASP A 257 -7.95 -9.33 -4.45
N ALA A 258 -7.18 -9.99 -3.60
CA ALA A 258 -6.66 -9.40 -2.38
C ALA A 258 -5.59 -8.33 -2.64
N TRP A 259 -4.98 -8.35 -3.84
CA TRP A 259 -3.79 -7.57 -4.17
C TRP A 259 -4.04 -6.55 -5.28
N GLY A 260 -5.23 -6.57 -5.89
CA GLY A 260 -5.65 -5.61 -6.89
C GLY A 260 -6.00 -4.24 -6.29
N SER A 261 -5.62 -3.17 -6.99
CA SER A 261 -5.93 -1.78 -6.63
C SER A 261 -5.49 -1.42 -5.20
N THR A 262 -6.25 -0.58 -4.49
CA THR A 262 -5.93 -0.14 -3.13
C THR A 262 -7.17 0.23 -2.30
N VAL A 263 -7.03 0.12 -0.99
CA VAL A 263 -7.94 0.70 0.01
C VAL A 263 -7.62 2.19 0.15
N VAL A 264 -8.61 3.05 -0.06
CA VAL A 264 -8.43 4.50 0.08
C VAL A 264 -8.43 4.92 1.55
N PRO A 265 -7.68 5.98 1.94
CA PRO A 265 -7.72 6.53 3.28
C PRO A 265 -9.12 7.03 3.66
N ALA A 266 -9.45 6.92 4.94
CA ALA A 266 -10.68 7.42 5.51
C ALA A 266 -10.45 7.85 6.97
N ARG A 267 -11.29 8.77 7.44
CA ARG A 267 -11.29 9.29 8.82
C ARG A 267 -11.83 8.28 9.84
N ALA A 268 -12.50 7.24 9.38
CA ALA A 268 -13.02 6.16 10.21
C ALA A 268 -13.09 4.85 9.40
N PRO A 269 -13.07 3.68 10.07
CA PRO A 269 -13.21 2.40 9.40
C PRO A 269 -14.50 2.29 8.57
N TYR A 270 -14.41 1.63 7.42
CA TYR A 270 -15.54 1.36 6.54
C TYR A 270 -15.55 -0.10 6.09
N SER A 271 -16.72 -0.58 5.66
CA SER A 271 -16.92 -1.98 5.31
C SER A 271 -16.06 -2.41 4.12
N THR A 272 -15.72 -3.69 4.05
CA THR A 272 -15.15 -4.33 2.86
C THR A 272 -16.25 -4.54 1.81
N LYS A 273 -15.97 -4.24 0.54
CA LYS A 273 -16.92 -4.47 -0.57
C LYS A 273 -17.30 -5.95 -0.64
N VAL A 274 -18.59 -6.26 -0.73
CA VAL A 274 -19.08 -7.59 -1.13
C VAL A 274 -19.93 -7.49 -2.39
N THR A 275 -19.63 -8.34 -3.36
CA THR A 275 -20.37 -8.44 -4.62
C THR A 275 -20.69 -9.88 -4.95
N LYS A 276 -21.72 -10.06 -5.76
CA LYS A 276 -22.00 -11.31 -6.47
C LYS A 276 -20.90 -11.59 -7.50
N PRO A 277 -20.82 -12.82 -8.04
CA PRO A 277 -19.80 -13.19 -9.03
C PRO A 277 -19.80 -12.34 -10.30
N ASN A 278 -20.95 -11.72 -10.63
CA ASN A 278 -21.11 -10.81 -11.76
C ASN A 278 -20.73 -9.33 -11.46
N GLY A 279 -20.18 -9.04 -10.27
CA GLY A 279 -19.76 -7.69 -9.85
C GLY A 279 -20.88 -6.84 -9.24
N SER A 280 -22.14 -7.27 -9.31
CA SER A 280 -23.24 -6.51 -8.69
C SER A 280 -23.18 -6.57 -7.15
N PRO A 281 -23.61 -5.52 -6.42
CA PRO A 281 -23.61 -5.53 -4.95
C PRO A 281 -24.36 -6.73 -4.36
N ASP A 282 -23.81 -7.32 -3.29
CA ASP A 282 -24.49 -8.40 -2.55
C ASP A 282 -25.07 -7.90 -1.22
N TYR A 283 -26.23 -7.25 -1.29
CA TYR A 283 -26.88 -6.65 -0.13
C TYR A 283 -27.27 -7.67 0.96
N ALA A 284 -27.45 -8.95 0.60
CA ALA A 284 -27.84 -9.99 1.56
C ALA A 284 -26.72 -10.33 2.56
N ASP A 285 -25.48 -9.99 2.23
CA ASP A 285 -24.30 -10.29 3.04
C ASP A 285 -23.74 -9.07 3.80
N TYR A 286 -24.37 -7.91 3.67
CA TYR A 286 -23.94 -6.70 4.38
C TYR A 286 -24.01 -6.90 5.90
N GLY A 287 -22.99 -6.42 6.61
CA GLY A 287 -22.83 -6.55 8.06
C GLY A 287 -22.22 -7.87 8.52
N LYS A 288 -22.01 -8.86 7.64
CA LYS A 288 -21.35 -10.11 8.03
C LYS A 288 -19.85 -9.88 8.27
N PRO A 289 -19.22 -10.58 9.24
CA PRO A 289 -17.79 -10.45 9.49
C PRO A 289 -16.94 -10.92 8.29
N PHE A 290 -15.84 -10.22 8.03
CA PHE A 290 -14.84 -10.61 7.04
C PHE A 290 -13.45 -10.15 7.47
N PHE A 291 -12.66 -11.10 7.98
CA PHE A 291 -11.38 -10.83 8.64
C PHE A 291 -11.50 -9.73 9.71
N SER A 292 -10.64 -8.71 9.66
CA SER A 292 -10.63 -7.52 10.54
C SER A 292 -11.73 -6.49 10.23
N SER A 293 -12.64 -6.77 9.30
CA SER A 293 -13.66 -5.85 8.80
C SER A 293 -15.06 -6.51 8.79
N VAL A 294 -16.05 -5.76 8.30
CA VAL A 294 -17.40 -6.25 8.00
C VAL A 294 -17.70 -6.04 6.53
N LEU A 295 -18.52 -6.91 5.94
CA LEU A 295 -18.96 -6.80 4.55
C LEU A 295 -19.96 -5.67 4.36
N GLY A 296 -19.92 -5.02 3.21
CA GLY A 296 -20.78 -3.90 2.87
C GLY A 296 -20.50 -3.35 1.47
N SER A 297 -20.70 -2.05 1.29
CA SER A 297 -20.53 -1.38 0.00
C SER A 297 -19.07 -1.24 -0.42
N GLY A 298 -18.13 -1.30 0.53
CA GLY A 298 -16.74 -0.93 0.25
C GLY A 298 -16.48 0.56 0.21
N ASN A 299 -17.51 1.40 0.33
CA ASN A 299 -17.39 2.84 0.16
C ASN A 299 -17.20 3.52 1.53
N PRO A 300 -16.20 4.41 1.68
CA PRO A 300 -16.11 5.29 2.84
C PRO A 300 -17.37 6.15 3.00
N GLY A 301 -17.93 6.61 1.88
CA GLY A 301 -19.05 7.55 1.86
C GLY A 301 -18.67 8.94 2.38
N TRP A 302 -19.63 9.87 2.31
CA TRP A 302 -19.40 11.27 2.68
C TRP A 302 -18.93 11.45 4.12
N ASP A 303 -19.40 10.63 5.06
CA ASP A 303 -19.13 10.83 6.49
C ASP A 303 -17.70 10.44 6.88
N LYS A 304 -17.07 9.51 6.14
CA LYS A 304 -15.77 8.94 6.49
C LYS A 304 -14.65 9.33 5.52
N ALA A 305 -14.98 9.66 4.28
CA ALA A 305 -13.98 10.05 3.29
C ALA A 305 -13.25 11.36 3.69
N TYR A 306 -12.11 11.65 3.06
CA TYR A 306 -11.53 12.99 3.14
C TYR A 306 -12.23 13.95 2.18
N GLY A 307 -12.93 13.46 1.15
CA GLY A 307 -13.71 14.24 0.21
C GLY A 307 -12.91 14.69 -1.01
N VAL A 308 -11.76 14.06 -1.27
CA VAL A 308 -10.95 14.32 -2.45
C VAL A 308 -11.69 13.83 -3.70
N ASN A 309 -11.77 14.68 -4.71
CA ASN A 309 -12.27 14.29 -6.03
C ASN A 309 -11.36 14.80 -7.13
N ALA A 310 -11.23 14.04 -8.22
CA ALA A 310 -10.54 14.46 -9.43
C ALA A 310 -11.42 14.15 -10.66
N PHE A 311 -11.80 15.21 -11.38
CA PHE A 311 -12.67 15.14 -12.54
C PHE A 311 -11.91 15.57 -13.81
N PRO A 312 -11.50 14.63 -14.68
CA PRO A 312 -11.14 14.98 -16.05
C PRO A 312 -12.33 15.65 -16.76
N ILE A 313 -12.24 16.97 -16.99
CA ILE A 313 -13.32 17.74 -17.62
C ILE A 313 -13.20 17.69 -19.14
N ALA A 314 -11.99 17.88 -19.66
CA ALA A 314 -11.76 17.92 -21.09
C ALA A 314 -10.36 17.39 -21.46
N PRO A 315 -10.23 16.57 -22.51
CA PRO A 315 -8.93 16.20 -23.05
C PRO A 315 -8.28 17.40 -23.76
N LEU A 316 -6.95 17.50 -23.68
CA LEU A 316 -6.17 18.44 -24.49
C LEU A 316 -6.00 17.91 -25.92
N PRO A 317 -5.75 18.78 -26.93
CA PRO A 317 -5.56 18.37 -28.31
C PRO A 317 -4.50 17.27 -28.48
N GLY A 318 -4.83 16.26 -29.30
CA GLY A 318 -3.95 15.13 -29.58
C GLY A 318 -3.72 14.21 -28.38
N ASP A 319 -4.63 14.20 -27.41
CA ASP A 319 -4.57 13.36 -26.20
C ASP A 319 -3.33 13.62 -25.33
N LYS A 320 -2.71 14.80 -25.45
CA LYS A 320 -1.46 15.17 -24.75
C LYS A 320 -1.61 15.41 -23.25
N GLY A 321 -2.83 15.57 -22.77
CA GLY A 321 -3.16 15.91 -21.40
C GLY A 321 -4.68 15.96 -21.20
N ALA A 322 -5.09 16.40 -20.02
CA ALA A 322 -6.47 16.79 -19.74
C ALA A 322 -6.52 17.96 -18.77
N VAL A 323 -7.60 18.74 -18.85
CA VAL A 323 -8.00 19.66 -17.79
C VAL A 323 -8.68 18.84 -16.70
N VAL A 324 -8.14 18.87 -15.49
CA VAL A 324 -8.66 18.14 -14.33
C VAL A 324 -9.10 19.12 -13.26
N TRP A 325 -10.36 19.04 -12.83
CA TRP A 325 -10.85 19.77 -11.67
C TRP A 325 -10.70 18.91 -10.42
N ILE A 326 -9.98 19.46 -9.45
CA ILE A 326 -9.71 18.82 -8.17
C ILE A 326 -10.56 19.47 -7.08
N VAL A 327 -11.26 18.66 -6.31
CA VAL A 327 -11.80 19.04 -5.01
C VAL A 327 -10.83 18.51 -3.96
N PRO A 328 -10.18 19.37 -3.16
CA PRO A 328 -9.18 18.94 -2.20
C PRO A 328 -9.81 18.23 -1.00
N ALA A 329 -8.97 17.55 -0.22
CA ALA A 329 -9.38 16.95 1.05
C ALA A 329 -9.98 18.02 1.98
N ARG A 330 -11.06 17.65 2.66
CA ARG A 330 -11.63 18.43 3.76
C ARG A 330 -10.64 18.45 4.92
N LYS A 331 -10.66 19.51 5.71
CA LYS A 331 -9.94 19.60 6.99
C LYS A 331 -10.64 18.81 8.08
#